data_AF-A0A7V4Y9U1-F1
#
_entry.id   AF-A0A7V4Y9U1-F1
#
_cell.length_a   1.000
_cell.length_b   1.000
_cell.length_c   1.000
_cell.angle_alpha   90.00
_cell.angle_beta   90.00
_cell.angle_gamma   90.00
#
_symmetry.space_group_name_H-M   'P 1'
#
loop_
_entity.id
_entity.type
_entity.pdbx_description
1 polymer ?
#
loop_
_entity_poly.entity_id
_entity_poly.type
_entity_poly.pdbx_seq_one_letter_code
_entity_poly.pdbx_strand_id
1 'polypeptide(L)'
;MKELWEKVLALNLSNEALLQIVRYNKFLRREAWQKLLSQDPDFGHLAYVFAHVKSLRREAWQEILKREPTNYQLRLLIRDCKPARKKAAQQLLNQDPDEDDLCAIITYVEPLRRKAAQILLNQKNPGRNHLSTICRYVKPQSKKAALQLLEKNPSDYHLRWIVKKVESRKIREEAERILKERRKAEEILEEMHQILKSQKIKSQER
;
A
#
# COMPACT_ATOMS: atom_id res chain seq x y z
N MET A 1 40.60 1.44 -20.92
CA MET A 1 39.19 1.32 -20.46
C MET A 1 38.43 0.25 -21.24
N LYS A 2 38.39 0.30 -22.58
CA LYS A 2 37.70 -0.70 -23.42
C LYS A 2 38.28 -2.12 -23.28
N GLU A 3 39.60 -2.28 -23.34
CA GLU A 3 40.27 -3.58 -23.14
C GLU A 3 40.03 -4.19 -21.75
N LEU A 4 39.95 -3.34 -20.71
CA LEU A 4 39.66 -3.79 -19.34
C LEU A 4 38.21 -4.28 -19.23
N TRP A 5 37.29 -3.63 -19.94
CA TRP A 5 35.90 -4.03 -20.02
C TRP A 5 35.69 -5.33 -20.80
N GLU A 6 36.42 -5.52 -21.90
CA GLU A 6 36.41 -6.79 -22.64
C GLU A 6 36.89 -7.97 -21.78
N LYS A 7 37.94 -7.77 -20.97
CA LYS A 7 38.40 -8.77 -19.99
C LYS A 7 37.35 -9.02 -18.90
N VAL A 8 36.64 -7.99 -18.46
CA VAL A 8 35.57 -8.10 -17.46
C VAL A 8 34.31 -8.77 -18.02
N LEU A 9 33.97 -8.54 -19.30
CA LEU A 9 32.87 -9.22 -19.99
C LEU A 9 33.15 -10.71 -20.24
N ALA A 10 34.43 -11.07 -20.38
CA ALA A 10 34.86 -12.46 -20.43
C ALA A 10 34.70 -13.18 -19.09
N LEU A 11 34.59 -12.44 -17.98
CA LEU A 11 34.24 -13.01 -16.68
C LEU A 11 32.71 -13.19 -16.61
N ASN A 12 32.27 -14.30 -16.02
CA ASN A 12 30.84 -14.53 -15.75
C ASN A 12 30.40 -13.68 -14.54
N LEU A 13 30.23 -12.37 -14.76
CA LEU A 13 29.77 -11.45 -13.73
C LEU A 13 28.34 -11.81 -13.29
N SER A 14 28.10 -11.75 -11.98
CA SER A 14 26.77 -11.81 -11.38
C SER A 14 25.89 -10.62 -11.78
N ASN A 15 24.57 -10.80 -11.75
CA ASN A 15 23.61 -9.74 -11.98
C ASN A 15 23.81 -8.53 -11.03
N GLU A 16 24.21 -8.77 -9.78
CA GLU A 16 24.49 -7.75 -8.78
C GLU A 16 25.69 -6.88 -9.18
N ALA A 17 26.79 -7.51 -9.60
CA ALA A 17 27.96 -6.81 -10.12
C ALA A 17 27.61 -5.96 -11.35
N LEU A 18 26.81 -6.51 -12.28
CA LEU A 18 26.32 -5.77 -13.45
C LEU A 18 25.43 -4.58 -13.04
N LEU A 19 24.56 -4.73 -12.03
CA LEU A 19 23.77 -3.62 -11.49
C LEU A 19 24.63 -2.49 -10.92
N GLN A 20 25.72 -2.81 -10.23
CA GLN A 20 26.66 -1.79 -9.73
C GLN A 20 27.26 -1.00 -10.88
N ILE A 21 27.69 -1.68 -11.96
CA ILE A 21 28.24 -1.03 -13.15
C ILE A 21 27.17 -0.16 -13.83
N VAL A 22 25.95 -0.68 -14.02
CA VAL A 22 24.81 0.04 -14.59
C VAL A 22 24.49 1.33 -13.80
N ARG A 23 24.55 1.26 -12.47
CA ARG A 23 24.26 2.41 -11.60
C ARG A 23 25.38 3.46 -11.66
N TYR A 24 26.63 3.05 -11.42
CA TYR A 24 27.71 3.98 -11.12
C TYR A 24 28.59 4.33 -12.33
N ASN A 25 28.71 3.46 -13.32
CA ASN A 25 29.59 3.70 -14.47
C ASN A 25 28.81 4.17 -15.70
N LYS A 26 28.78 5.49 -15.93
CA LYS A 26 28.07 6.07 -17.08
C LYS A 26 28.60 5.62 -18.45
N PHE A 27 29.88 5.26 -18.55
CA PHE A 27 30.51 4.88 -19.82
C PHE A 27 30.19 3.44 -20.20
N LEU A 28 30.16 2.54 -19.23
CA LEU A 28 29.90 1.11 -19.44
C LEU A 28 28.43 0.72 -19.22
N ARG A 29 27.60 1.66 -18.73
CA ARG A 29 26.19 1.43 -18.36
C ARG A 29 25.40 0.69 -19.43
N ARG A 30 25.56 1.08 -20.70
CA ARG A 30 24.77 0.50 -21.80
C ARG A 30 25.14 -0.95 -22.03
N GLU A 31 26.42 -1.26 -22.09
CA GLU A 31 26.93 -2.62 -22.30
C GLU A 31 26.61 -3.51 -21.09
N ALA A 32 26.79 -3.01 -19.87
CA ALA A 32 26.42 -3.72 -18.65
C ALA A 32 24.91 -3.99 -18.56
N TRP A 33 24.07 -3.04 -19.03
CA TRP A 33 22.62 -3.23 -19.09
C TRP A 33 22.23 -4.32 -20.09
N GLN A 34 22.82 -4.33 -21.28
CA GLN A 34 22.56 -5.38 -22.27
C GLN A 34 23.02 -6.76 -21.77
N LYS A 35 24.20 -6.82 -21.14
CA LYS A 35 24.69 -8.06 -20.53
C LYS A 35 23.77 -8.53 -19.41
N LEU A 36 23.31 -7.62 -18.55
CA LEU A 36 22.35 -7.94 -17.49
C LEU A 36 21.08 -8.54 -18.08
N LEU A 37 20.48 -7.93 -19.10
CA LEU A 37 19.28 -8.45 -19.78
C LEU A 37 19.50 -9.84 -20.39
N SER A 38 20.69 -10.11 -20.94
CA SER A 38 21.03 -11.43 -21.48
C SER A 38 21.16 -12.54 -20.42
N GLN A 39 21.30 -12.16 -19.14
CA GLN A 39 21.37 -13.09 -18.00
C GLN A 39 20.01 -13.30 -17.30
N ASP A 40 18.92 -12.93 -17.97
CA ASP A 40 17.54 -13.05 -17.46
C ASP A 40 17.38 -12.50 -16.02
N PRO A 41 17.55 -11.17 -15.83
CA PRO A 41 17.55 -10.58 -14.50
C PRO A 41 16.15 -10.69 -13.88
N ASP A 42 15.98 -10.75 -12.57
CA ASP A 42 14.62 -10.82 -12.00
C ASP A 42 13.90 -9.44 -12.00
N PHE A 43 12.67 -9.42 -11.48
CA PHE A 43 11.90 -8.19 -11.29
C PHE A 43 12.60 -7.15 -10.42
N GLY A 44 13.25 -7.57 -9.33
CA GLY A 44 13.99 -6.71 -8.41
C GLY A 44 15.13 -5.97 -9.10
N HIS A 45 15.88 -6.66 -9.96
CA HIS A 45 16.92 -6.06 -10.79
C HIS A 45 16.35 -4.98 -11.72
N LEU A 46 15.27 -5.28 -12.44
CA LEU A 46 14.63 -4.29 -13.32
C LEU A 46 14.06 -3.09 -12.54
N ALA A 47 13.40 -3.35 -11.41
CA ALA A 47 12.85 -2.34 -10.52
C ALA A 47 13.94 -1.42 -9.97
N TYR A 48 15.10 -1.98 -9.63
CA TYR A 48 16.26 -1.23 -9.17
C TYR A 48 16.81 -0.29 -10.26
N VAL A 49 17.00 -0.79 -11.48
CA VAL A 49 17.44 0.04 -12.61
C VAL A 49 16.44 1.17 -12.87
N PHE A 50 15.14 0.86 -12.85
CA PHE A 50 14.09 1.86 -13.00
C PHE A 50 14.14 2.92 -11.88
N ALA A 51 14.33 2.52 -10.63
CA ALA A 51 14.39 3.44 -9.50
C ALA A 51 15.59 4.40 -9.59
N HIS A 52 16.78 3.84 -9.85
CA HIS A 52 18.05 4.52 -9.62
C HIS A 52 18.72 5.07 -10.90
N VAL A 53 18.39 4.56 -12.08
CA VAL A 53 19.14 4.89 -13.32
C VAL A 53 18.25 5.64 -14.30
N LYS A 54 18.23 6.98 -14.17
CA LYS A 54 17.35 7.87 -14.94
C LYS A 54 17.39 7.63 -16.46
N SER A 55 18.59 7.41 -17.01
CA SER A 55 18.81 7.18 -18.45
C SER A 55 18.22 5.88 -18.98
N LEU A 56 17.96 4.89 -18.12
CA LEU A 56 17.45 3.57 -18.50
C LEU A 56 15.99 3.34 -18.10
N ARG A 57 15.34 4.31 -17.46
CA ARG A 57 13.97 4.14 -16.91
C ARG A 57 12.94 3.68 -17.93
N ARG A 58 13.01 4.23 -19.16
CA ARG A 58 12.05 3.87 -20.21
C ARG A 58 12.21 2.39 -20.58
N GLU A 59 13.44 1.96 -20.78
CA GLU A 59 13.75 0.58 -21.19
C GLU A 59 13.48 -0.39 -20.04
N ALA A 60 13.94 -0.10 -18.81
CA ALA A 60 13.64 -0.92 -17.66
C ALA A 60 12.12 -1.09 -17.45
N TRP A 61 11.32 -0.05 -17.70
CA TRP A 61 9.86 -0.18 -17.66
C TRP A 61 9.30 -1.06 -18.77
N GLN A 62 9.83 -0.96 -19.99
CA GLN A 62 9.42 -1.82 -21.10
C GLN A 62 9.75 -3.29 -20.81
N GLU A 63 10.92 -3.57 -20.25
CA GLU A 63 11.31 -4.93 -19.84
C GLU A 63 10.45 -5.45 -18.68
N ILE A 64 10.07 -4.61 -17.72
CA ILE A 64 9.10 -4.98 -16.68
C ILE A 64 7.77 -5.40 -17.32
N LEU A 65 7.25 -4.59 -18.25
CA LEU A 65 5.95 -4.86 -18.88
C LEU A 65 5.95 -6.12 -19.76
N LYS A 66 7.04 -6.39 -20.49
CA LYS A 66 7.19 -7.60 -21.31
C LYS A 66 7.08 -8.88 -20.49
N ARG A 67 7.39 -8.80 -19.20
CA ARG A 67 7.37 -9.92 -18.26
C ARG A 67 6.10 -9.97 -17.41
N GLU A 68 5.07 -9.21 -17.80
CA GLU A 68 3.73 -9.27 -17.20
C GLU A 68 3.77 -9.21 -15.66
N PRO A 69 4.14 -8.04 -15.09
CA PRO A 69 4.35 -7.94 -13.65
C PRO A 69 3.04 -8.23 -12.92
N THR A 70 3.15 -8.96 -11.82
CA THR A 70 2.01 -9.30 -10.95
C THR A 70 1.49 -8.06 -10.21
N ASN A 71 0.25 -8.12 -9.74
CA ASN A 71 -0.34 -7.06 -8.90
C ASN A 71 0.52 -6.74 -7.68
N TYR A 72 1.05 -7.77 -7.01
CA TYR A 72 1.97 -7.62 -5.88
C TYR A 72 3.24 -6.86 -6.25
N GLN A 73 3.87 -7.19 -7.38
CA GLN A 73 5.06 -6.51 -7.89
C GLN A 73 4.79 -5.03 -8.21
N LEU A 74 3.65 -4.73 -8.84
CA LEU A 74 3.23 -3.35 -9.09
C LEU A 74 2.96 -2.58 -7.79
N ARG A 75 2.36 -3.24 -6.79
CA ARG A 75 2.14 -2.70 -5.44
C ARG A 75 3.45 -2.31 -4.77
N LEU A 76 4.49 -3.14 -4.88
CA LEU A 76 5.83 -2.83 -4.38
C LEU A 76 6.41 -1.58 -5.07
N LEU A 77 6.28 -1.47 -6.40
CA LEU A 77 6.73 -0.27 -7.12
C LEU A 77 5.97 1.00 -6.67
N ILE A 78 4.67 0.88 -6.39
CA ILE A 78 3.86 2.00 -5.89
C ILE A 78 4.34 2.44 -4.50
N ARG A 79 4.63 1.50 -3.60
CA ARG A 79 5.08 1.83 -2.24
C ARG A 79 6.49 2.40 -2.23
N ASP A 80 7.42 1.68 -2.87
CA ASP A 80 8.85 1.81 -2.61
C ASP A 80 9.58 2.59 -3.72
N CYS A 81 9.01 2.69 -4.93
CA CYS A 81 9.66 3.34 -6.07
C CYS A 81 8.93 4.61 -6.52
N LYS A 82 9.29 5.77 -5.92
CA LYS A 82 8.71 7.09 -6.24
C LYS A 82 8.60 7.38 -7.75
N PRO A 83 9.63 7.15 -8.59
CA PRO A 83 9.53 7.39 -10.04
C PRO A 83 8.54 6.45 -10.76
N ALA A 84 8.22 5.28 -10.19
CA ALA A 84 7.39 4.25 -10.82
C ALA A 84 5.91 4.42 -10.49
N ARG A 85 5.61 4.99 -9.32
CA ARG A 85 4.28 5.06 -8.71
C ARG A 85 3.13 5.27 -9.69
N LYS A 86 3.18 6.35 -10.49
CA LYS A 86 2.10 6.68 -11.41
C LYS A 86 1.95 5.62 -12.51
N LYS A 87 3.05 5.12 -13.07
CA LYS A 87 3.03 4.09 -14.13
C LYS A 87 2.58 2.75 -13.58
N ALA A 88 3.12 2.33 -12.44
CA ALA A 88 2.74 1.10 -11.76
C ALA A 88 1.27 1.10 -11.35
N ALA A 89 0.78 2.20 -10.76
CA ALA A 89 -0.63 2.34 -10.44
C ALA A 89 -1.54 2.33 -11.67
N GLN A 90 -1.14 2.96 -12.77
CA GLN A 90 -1.93 2.95 -13.99
C GLN A 90 -2.02 1.53 -14.59
N GLN A 91 -0.92 0.78 -14.56
CA GLN A 91 -0.90 -0.62 -14.99
C GLN A 91 -1.75 -1.50 -14.06
N LEU A 92 -1.62 -1.31 -12.75
CA LEU A 92 -2.35 -2.09 -11.74
C LEU A 92 -3.86 -1.90 -11.86
N LEU A 93 -4.32 -0.68 -12.15
CA LEU A 93 -5.73 -0.41 -12.44
C LEU A 93 -6.28 -1.12 -13.70
N ASN A 94 -5.40 -1.63 -14.56
CA ASN A 94 -5.78 -2.40 -15.75
C ASN A 94 -5.69 -3.93 -15.52
N GLN A 95 -5.27 -4.39 -14.34
CA GLN A 95 -5.02 -5.81 -14.01
C GLN A 95 -5.95 -6.33 -12.89
N ASP A 96 -7.19 -5.85 -12.84
CA ASP A 96 -8.19 -6.21 -11.83
C ASP A 96 -7.66 -6.13 -10.38
N PRO A 97 -7.41 -4.91 -9.86
CA PRO A 97 -6.76 -4.72 -8.57
C PRO A 97 -7.66 -5.16 -7.41
N ASP A 98 -7.05 -5.79 -6.39
CA ASP A 98 -7.72 -6.10 -5.13
C ASP A 98 -7.88 -4.85 -4.24
N GLU A 99 -8.51 -5.01 -3.07
CA GLU A 99 -8.70 -3.89 -2.14
C GLU A 99 -7.38 -3.30 -1.62
N ASP A 100 -6.35 -4.12 -1.41
CA ASP A 100 -5.04 -3.69 -0.93
C ASP A 100 -4.25 -2.93 -2.02
N ASP A 101 -4.36 -3.37 -3.27
CA ASP A 101 -3.85 -2.69 -4.46
C ASP A 101 -4.47 -1.29 -4.58
N LEU A 102 -5.80 -1.20 -4.48
CA LEU A 102 -6.52 0.07 -4.50
C LEU A 102 -6.09 0.97 -3.33
N CYS A 103 -5.93 0.42 -2.12
CA CYS A 103 -5.41 1.13 -0.95
C CYS A 103 -3.99 1.66 -1.16
N ALA A 104 -3.11 0.88 -1.81
CA ALA A 104 -1.76 1.32 -2.15
C ALA A 104 -1.81 2.52 -3.11
N ILE A 105 -2.66 2.48 -4.14
CA ILE A 105 -2.85 3.61 -5.06
C ILE A 105 -3.39 4.84 -4.31
N ILE A 106 -4.42 4.66 -3.48
CA ILE A 106 -5.02 5.72 -2.66
C ILE A 106 -3.97 6.34 -1.72
N THR A 107 -3.07 5.55 -1.17
CA THR A 107 -2.08 6.06 -0.21
C THR A 107 -0.95 6.81 -0.92
N TYR A 108 -0.40 6.25 -2.00
CA TYR A 108 0.88 6.70 -2.55
C TYR A 108 0.80 7.50 -3.86
N VAL A 109 -0.35 7.52 -4.54
CA VAL A 109 -0.46 8.07 -5.91
C VAL A 109 -1.57 9.12 -6.00
N GLU A 110 -1.25 10.34 -5.55
CA GLU A 110 -2.19 11.47 -5.47
C GLU A 110 -3.09 11.66 -6.72
N PRO A 111 -2.56 11.66 -7.96
CA PRO A 111 -3.38 11.88 -9.15
C PRO A 111 -4.42 10.78 -9.41
N LEU A 112 -4.23 9.58 -8.86
CA LEU A 112 -5.09 8.42 -9.10
C LEU A 112 -5.97 8.04 -7.90
N ARG A 113 -5.79 8.70 -6.73
CA ARG A 113 -6.52 8.35 -5.50
C ARG A 113 -8.03 8.36 -5.67
N ARG A 114 -8.57 9.39 -6.35
CA ARG A 114 -10.02 9.52 -6.57
C ARG A 114 -10.56 8.36 -7.39
N LYS A 115 -9.85 7.96 -8.44
CA LYS A 115 -10.25 6.83 -9.30
C LYS A 115 -10.21 5.52 -8.51
N ALA A 116 -9.11 5.25 -7.80
CA ALA A 116 -8.98 4.05 -6.97
C ALA A 116 -10.03 3.99 -5.85
N ALA A 117 -10.29 5.10 -5.16
CA ALA A 117 -11.35 5.18 -4.14
C ALA A 117 -12.74 4.95 -4.72
N GLN A 118 -13.01 5.43 -5.94
CA GLN A 118 -14.29 5.19 -6.60
C GLN A 118 -14.50 3.72 -6.93
N ILE A 119 -13.45 3.03 -7.40
CA ILE A 119 -13.49 1.59 -7.67
C ILE A 119 -13.77 0.83 -6.37
N LEU A 120 -13.02 1.13 -5.30
CA LEU A 120 -13.16 0.49 -3.99
C LEU A 120 -14.56 0.68 -3.39
N LEU A 121 -15.12 1.90 -3.47
CA LEU A 121 -16.48 2.19 -2.96
C LEU A 121 -17.61 1.52 -3.74
N ASN A 122 -17.33 1.03 -4.95
CA ASN A 122 -18.28 0.35 -5.80
C ASN A 122 -18.18 -1.18 -5.68
N GLN A 123 -17.19 -1.70 -4.97
CA GLN A 123 -17.12 -3.12 -4.65
C GLN A 123 -18.28 -3.51 -3.72
N LYS A 124 -18.73 -4.77 -3.80
CA LYS A 124 -19.92 -5.25 -3.09
C LYS A 124 -19.79 -5.17 -1.57
N ASN A 125 -18.58 -5.38 -1.03
CA ASN A 125 -18.38 -5.50 0.42
C ASN A 125 -16.99 -5.02 0.87
N PRO A 126 -16.63 -3.73 0.66
CA PRO A 126 -15.29 -3.23 0.96
C PRO A 126 -14.90 -3.42 2.43
N GLY A 127 -13.64 -3.75 2.67
CA GLY A 127 -13.10 -3.92 4.02
C GLY A 127 -13.12 -2.63 4.85
N ARG A 128 -13.27 -2.77 6.17
CA ARG A 128 -13.32 -1.62 7.10
C ARG A 128 -12.06 -0.76 7.06
N ASN A 129 -10.90 -1.43 7.03
CA ASN A 129 -9.59 -0.77 6.94
C ASN A 129 -9.44 -0.03 5.61
N HIS A 130 -9.96 -0.63 4.53
CA HIS A 130 -9.93 -0.05 3.19
C HIS A 130 -10.81 1.19 3.06
N LEU A 131 -12.01 1.17 3.63
CA LEU A 131 -12.86 2.35 3.76
C LEU A 131 -12.20 3.45 4.60
N SER A 132 -11.52 3.09 5.69
CA SER A 132 -10.75 4.04 6.50
C SER A 132 -9.65 4.74 5.70
N THR A 133 -9.00 4.03 4.78
CA THR A 133 -8.00 4.61 3.86
C THR A 133 -8.61 5.70 2.97
N ILE A 134 -9.84 5.51 2.48
CA ILE A 134 -10.54 6.55 1.70
C ILE A 134 -10.86 7.75 2.56
N CYS A 135 -11.42 7.54 3.76
CA CYS A 135 -11.67 8.63 4.71
C CYS A 135 -10.40 9.45 4.96
N ARG A 136 -9.23 8.79 4.94
CA ARG A 136 -7.94 9.42 5.20
C ARG A 136 -7.36 10.25 4.08
N TYR A 137 -7.41 9.74 2.87
CA TYR A 137 -6.65 10.33 1.76
C TYR A 137 -7.51 11.00 0.70
N VAL A 138 -8.84 10.82 0.74
CA VAL A 138 -9.72 11.22 -0.35
C VAL A 138 -10.92 12.01 0.19
N LYS A 139 -10.69 13.31 0.46
CA LYS A 139 -11.72 14.20 1.04
C LYS A 139 -13.08 14.13 0.34
N PRO A 140 -13.19 14.21 -1.01
CA PRO A 140 -14.50 14.23 -1.67
C PRO A 140 -15.28 12.93 -1.47
N GLN A 141 -14.59 11.79 -1.41
CA GLN A 141 -15.19 10.46 -1.20
C GLN A 141 -15.31 10.09 0.30
N SER A 142 -14.73 10.87 1.20
CA SER A 142 -14.64 10.54 2.63
C SER A 142 -16.01 10.37 3.30
N LYS A 143 -17.00 11.17 2.90
CA LYS A 143 -18.38 11.08 3.41
C LYS A 143 -19.01 9.72 3.08
N LYS A 144 -18.93 9.28 1.82
CA LYS A 144 -19.49 8.00 1.37
C LYS A 144 -18.79 6.83 2.05
N ALA A 145 -17.46 6.88 2.14
CA ALA A 145 -16.67 5.86 2.83
C ALA A 145 -17.00 5.76 4.32
N ALA A 146 -17.19 6.90 4.99
CA ALA A 146 -17.51 6.93 6.41
C ALA A 146 -18.90 6.33 6.70
N LEU A 147 -19.90 6.57 5.83
CA LEU A 147 -21.22 5.96 5.96
C LEU A 147 -21.15 4.43 5.86
N GLN A 148 -20.49 3.90 4.81
CA GLN A 148 -20.30 2.45 4.67
C GLN A 148 -19.49 1.85 5.84
N LEU A 149 -18.54 2.61 6.39
CA LEU A 149 -17.73 2.16 7.52
C LEU A 149 -18.55 2.08 8.82
N LEU A 150 -19.47 3.01 9.05
CA LEU A 150 -20.39 3.01 10.20
C LEU A 150 -21.33 1.80 10.18
N GLU A 151 -21.83 1.41 8.99
CA GLU A 151 -22.67 0.23 8.80
C GLU A 151 -21.93 -1.09 9.11
N LYS A 152 -20.60 -1.07 9.12
CA LYS A 152 -19.75 -2.26 9.27
C LYS A 152 -19.24 -2.50 10.68
N ASN A 153 -19.91 -1.98 11.71
CA ASN A 153 -19.45 -2.08 13.10
C ASN A 153 -17.96 -1.69 13.24
N PRO A 154 -17.64 -0.40 13.03
CA PRO A 154 -16.26 0.09 13.03
C PRO A 154 -15.60 -0.06 14.41
N SER A 155 -14.29 -0.22 14.48
CA SER A 155 -13.56 -0.18 15.75
C SER A 155 -13.53 1.25 16.31
N ASP A 156 -13.19 1.39 17.59
CA ASP A 156 -13.01 2.70 18.21
C ASP A 156 -11.93 3.52 17.52
N TYR A 157 -10.89 2.86 16.99
CA TYR A 157 -9.89 3.51 16.15
C TYR A 157 -10.52 4.15 14.91
N HIS A 158 -11.37 3.40 14.19
CA HIS A 158 -12.08 3.92 13.02
C HIS A 158 -13.00 5.08 13.38
N LEU A 159 -13.78 4.95 14.46
CA LEU A 159 -14.70 5.99 14.94
C LEU A 159 -13.96 7.28 15.31
N ARG A 160 -12.87 7.19 16.10
CA ARG A 160 -12.02 8.35 16.44
C ARG A 160 -11.47 9.03 15.18
N TRP A 161 -11.13 8.24 14.16
CA TRP A 161 -10.65 8.79 12.89
C TRP A 161 -11.75 9.55 12.15
N ILE A 162 -12.96 8.99 12.08
CA ILE A 162 -14.13 9.65 11.50
C ILE A 162 -14.38 11.00 12.18
N VAL A 163 -14.45 11.02 13.52
CA VAL A 163 -14.65 12.24 14.32
C VAL A 163 -13.60 13.31 14.03
N LYS A 164 -12.34 12.91 13.87
CA LYS A 164 -11.24 13.87 13.67
C LYS A 164 -11.18 14.44 12.26
N LYS A 165 -11.66 13.73 11.24
CA LYS A 165 -11.22 13.96 9.85
C LYS A 165 -12.33 14.02 8.81
N VAL A 166 -13.51 13.53 9.12
CA VAL A 166 -14.66 13.63 8.21
C VAL A 166 -15.34 14.98 8.41
N GLU A 167 -15.52 15.74 7.33
CA GLU A 167 -16.06 17.10 7.40
C GLU A 167 -17.55 17.12 7.80
N SER A 168 -18.30 16.07 7.48
CA SER A 168 -19.73 15.99 7.78
C SER A 168 -19.99 15.91 9.29
N ARG A 169 -20.58 16.98 9.84
CA ARG A 169 -20.99 17.08 11.25
C ARG A 169 -21.87 15.91 11.69
N LYS A 170 -22.92 15.59 10.93
CA LYS A 170 -23.84 14.48 11.23
C LYS A 170 -23.12 13.14 11.38
N ILE A 171 -22.15 12.85 10.52
CA ILE A 171 -21.37 11.60 10.58
C ILE A 171 -20.44 11.59 11.79
N ARG A 172 -19.85 12.74 12.14
CA ARG A 172 -19.00 12.86 13.33
C ARG A 172 -19.81 12.65 14.62
N GLU A 173 -20.97 13.29 14.73
CA GLU A 173 -21.86 13.14 15.88
C GLU A 173 -22.32 11.68 16.05
N GLU A 174 -22.63 11.00 14.95
CA GLU A 174 -22.96 9.57 14.99
C GLU A 174 -21.79 8.70 15.47
N ALA A 175 -20.57 8.97 14.98
CA ALA A 175 -19.38 8.25 15.43
C ALA A 175 -19.07 8.50 16.93
N GLU A 176 -19.28 9.73 17.42
CA GLU A 176 -19.15 10.08 18.83
C GLU A 176 -20.20 9.40 19.70
N ARG A 177 -21.45 9.31 19.21
CA ARG A 177 -22.54 8.60 19.89
C ARG A 177 -22.18 7.14 20.12
N ILE A 178 -21.73 6.44 19.07
CA ILE A 178 -21.31 5.03 19.17
C ILE A 178 -20.16 4.86 20.18
N LEU A 179 -19.16 5.76 20.16
CA LEU A 179 -18.05 5.73 21.13
C LEU A 179 -18.54 5.89 22.58
N LYS A 180 -19.47 6.82 22.82
CA LYS A 180 -20.05 7.05 24.16
C LYS A 180 -20.86 5.85 24.63
N GLU A 181 -21.65 5.25 23.75
CA GLU A 181 -22.44 4.06 24.06
C GLU A 181 -21.55 2.86 24.43
N ARG A 182 -20.47 2.62 23.67
CA ARG A 182 -19.51 1.55 23.97
C ARG A 182 -18.80 1.75 25.29
N ARG A 183 -18.37 2.97 25.58
CA ARG A 183 -17.73 3.31 26.86
C ARG A 183 -18.65 3.01 28.05
N LYS A 184 -19.92 3.40 27.96
CA LYS A 184 -20.92 3.09 29.01
C LYS A 184 -21.11 1.58 29.17
N ALA A 185 -21.16 0.83 28.07
CA ALA A 185 -21.27 -0.62 28.13
C ALA A 185 -20.04 -1.27 28.79
N GLU A 186 -18.84 -0.76 28.52
CA GLU A 186 -17.59 -1.22 29.16
C GLU A 186 -17.58 -0.93 30.66
N GLU A 187 -18.03 0.25 31.08
CA GLU A 187 -18.19 0.63 32.49
C GLU A 187 -19.15 -0.34 33.23
N ILE A 188 -20.31 -0.66 32.63
CA ILE A 188 -21.28 -1.62 33.19
C ILE A 188 -20.67 -3.03 33.29
N LEU A 189 -19.95 -3.49 32.27
CA LEU A 189 -19.31 -4.80 32.28
C LEU A 189 -18.25 -4.92 33.38
N GLU A 190 -17.47 -3.86 33.60
CA GLU A 190 -16.48 -3.81 34.66
C GLU A 190 -17.15 -3.87 36.05
N GLU A 191 -18.22 -3.11 36.26
CA GLU A 191 -19.02 -3.19 37.49
C GLU A 191 -19.55 -4.60 37.74
N MET A 192 -20.10 -5.25 36.71
CA MET A 192 -20.57 -6.64 36.79
C MET A 192 -19.44 -7.62 37.15
N HIS A 193 -18.26 -7.47 36.56
CA HIS A 193 -17.10 -8.31 36.90
C HIS A 193 -16.66 -8.14 38.35
N GLN A 194 -16.66 -6.91 38.87
CA GLN A 194 -16.32 -6.65 40.28
C GLN A 194 -17.35 -7.29 41.23
N ILE A 195 -18.64 -7.20 40.91
CA ILE A 195 -19.72 -7.85 41.68
C ILE A 195 -19.52 -9.37 41.70
N LEU A 196 -19.32 -10.01 40.55
CA LEU A 196 -19.13 -11.46 40.47
C LEU A 196 -17.89 -11.94 41.22
N LYS A 197 -16.79 -11.19 41.14
CA LYS A 197 -15.55 -11.48 41.89
C LYS A 197 -15.79 -11.41 43.40
N SER A 198 -16.53 -10.40 43.86
CA SER A 198 -16.87 -10.25 45.29
C SER A 198 -17.78 -11.36 45.82
N GLN A 199 -18.70 -11.86 45.01
CA GLN A 199 -19.60 -12.97 45.37
C GLN A 199 -18.85 -14.31 45.45
N LYS A 200 -17.91 -14.56 44.52
CA LYS A 200 -17.11 -15.78 44.50
C LYS A 200 -16.19 -15.91 45.72
N ILE A 201 -15.57 -14.80 46.15
CA ILE A 201 -14.75 -14.76 47.37
C ILE A 201 -15.60 -15.12 48.60
N LYS A 202 -16.78 -14.50 48.75
CA LYS A 202 -17.71 -14.77 49.86
C LYS A 202 -18.22 -16.22 49.92
N SER A 203 -18.25 -16.93 48.78
CA SER A 203 -18.66 -18.33 48.72
C SER A 203 -17.55 -19.34 49.02
N GLN A 204 -16.27 -18.91 49.02
CA GLN A 204 -15.11 -19.75 49.35
C GLN A 204 -14.68 -19.62 50.82
N GLU A 205 -15.19 -18.62 51.53
CA GLU A 205 -14.96 -18.37 52.96
C GLU A 205 -16.07 -18.97 53.86
N ARG A 206 -17.02 -19.71 53.28
CA ARG A 206 -18.09 -20.44 53.97
C ARG A 206 -17.92 -21.93 53.78
#